data_AF-A0A4Q3RNA0-F1
#
_entry.id   AF-A0A4Q3RNA0-F1
#
_cell.length_a   1.000
_cell.length_b   1.000
_cell.length_c   1.000
_cell.angle_alpha   90.00
_cell.angle_beta   90.00
_cell.angle_gamma   90.00
#
_symmetry.space_group_name_H-M   'P 1'
#
loop_
_entity.id
_entity.type
_entity.pdbx_description
1 polymer ?
#
loop_
_entity_poly.entity_id
_entity_poly.type
_entity_poly.pdbx_seq_one_letter_code
_entity_poly.pdbx_strand_id
1 'polypeptide(L)'
;MPLHGAYYQDVIPFSSRYYDKGKFGRLFPSLPPFAPDTSKVRTALLEIGEKGGIMDAGDDLTLPPQDHITSLPAQVHNPNSPVMTAGMTFLGQFIDHDITFDPTSSLERQIDPELVENFRTPSLGLDNVYGSGHNASPHLFDTRDSLGGIKFLLEPLGVTGKDGVQKFDVPRNTCNTALIGDPRNDENLMVSGLQIIFLRFHNKLIDRLHADKPTKSPSQLYTEAQQLVRWHYQWIILHEFLPLLCGEEVVNDVLNNGRRFYHWHNEPFIPVEFSVAAYRFGHSQIRPSYRANFG
;
A
#
# COMPACT_ATOMS: atom_id res chain seq x y z
N MET A 1 24.41 1.56 -13.58
CA MET A 1 23.25 1.96 -12.75
C MET A 1 22.19 0.89 -12.91
N PRO A 2 21.73 0.21 -11.85
CA PRO A 2 20.69 -0.81 -11.99
C PRO A 2 19.33 -0.11 -12.22
N LEU A 3 18.63 -0.54 -13.27
CA LEU A 3 17.24 -0.18 -13.53
C LEU A 3 16.36 -0.78 -12.41
N HIS A 4 15.40 0.00 -11.90
CA HIS A 4 14.31 -0.56 -11.09
C HIS A 4 13.57 -1.61 -11.93
N GLY A 5 13.50 -2.84 -11.42
CA GLY A 5 12.82 -3.97 -12.06
C GLY A 5 13.63 -4.79 -13.07
N ALA A 6 14.93 -4.53 -13.28
CA ALA A 6 15.76 -5.39 -14.15
C ALA A 6 16.62 -6.35 -13.32
N TYR A 7 16.35 -7.65 -13.43
CA TYR A 7 17.22 -8.70 -12.90
C TYR A 7 18.56 -8.75 -13.66
N TYR A 8 19.65 -8.98 -12.93
CA TYR A 8 20.94 -9.36 -13.49
C TYR A 8 20.77 -10.62 -14.35
N GLN A 9 21.24 -10.59 -15.60
CA GLN A 9 21.01 -11.64 -16.60
C GLN A 9 21.67 -13.00 -16.30
N ASP A 10 22.34 -13.20 -15.16
CA ASP A 10 23.08 -14.45 -14.89
C ASP A 10 22.91 -15.00 -13.46
N VAL A 11 21.80 -14.71 -12.78
CA VAL A 11 21.49 -15.33 -11.48
C VAL A 11 20.35 -16.33 -11.63
N ILE A 12 20.68 -17.62 -11.57
CA ILE A 12 19.70 -18.69 -11.38
C ILE A 12 19.29 -18.67 -9.90
N PRO A 13 18.05 -18.27 -9.55
CA PRO A 13 17.60 -18.33 -8.16
C PRO A 13 17.39 -19.79 -7.75
N PHE A 14 17.73 -20.12 -6.50
CA PHE A 14 17.47 -21.44 -5.94
C PHE A 14 15.96 -21.73 -5.89
N SER A 15 15.62 -22.93 -6.36
CA SER A 15 14.27 -23.47 -6.43
C SER A 15 13.70 -23.80 -5.05
N SER A 16 12.39 -23.60 -4.90
CA SER A 16 11.63 -24.23 -3.83
C SER A 16 11.82 -25.76 -3.96
N ARG A 17 11.83 -26.49 -2.84
CA ARG A 17 11.87 -27.96 -2.86
C ARG A 17 10.65 -28.61 -3.55
N TYR A 18 9.68 -27.80 -3.97
CA TYR A 18 8.48 -28.24 -4.69
C TYR A 18 8.30 -27.61 -6.08
N TYR A 19 8.86 -26.41 -6.38
CA TYR A 19 8.71 -25.77 -7.70
C TYR A 19 9.85 -24.81 -8.07
N ASP A 20 10.10 -24.67 -9.39
CA ASP A 20 11.16 -23.83 -9.95
C ASP A 20 10.79 -22.34 -10.13
N LYS A 21 9.53 -21.92 -9.90
CA LYS A 21 9.09 -20.50 -9.97
C LYS A 21 7.89 -20.19 -9.05
N GLY A 22 7.91 -19.02 -8.39
CA GLY A 22 6.81 -18.40 -7.62
C GLY A 22 7.33 -17.28 -6.69
N LYS A 23 6.78 -16.05 -6.75
CA LYS A 23 7.30 -14.88 -6.02
C LYS A 23 6.63 -14.60 -4.67
N PHE A 24 5.46 -15.18 -4.40
CA PHE A 24 5.00 -15.32 -3.01
C PHE A 24 5.64 -16.58 -2.42
N GLY A 25 6.40 -16.42 -1.34
CA GLY A 25 6.92 -17.57 -0.59
C GLY A 25 5.89 -18.09 0.39
N ARG A 26 6.24 -19.13 1.15
CA ARG A 26 5.42 -19.66 2.24
C ARG A 26 6.14 -19.51 3.56
N LEU A 27 5.44 -19.03 4.58
CA LEU A 27 5.98 -18.98 5.94
C LEU A 27 5.98 -20.37 6.57
N PHE A 28 4.96 -21.19 6.27
CA PHE A 28 4.80 -22.53 6.84
C PHE A 28 4.57 -23.59 5.75
N PRO A 29 5.62 -23.94 4.98
CA PRO A 29 5.47 -24.80 3.80
C PRO A 29 4.98 -26.22 4.11
N SER A 30 5.15 -26.69 5.36
CA SER A 30 4.73 -28.02 5.80
C SER A 30 3.46 -28.03 6.66
N LEU A 31 2.83 -26.86 6.89
CA LEU A 31 1.63 -26.78 7.72
C LEU A 31 0.41 -27.18 6.86
N PRO A 32 -0.32 -28.26 7.22
CA PRO A 32 -1.52 -28.63 6.50
C PRO A 32 -2.60 -27.54 6.63
N PRO A 33 -3.51 -27.42 5.64
CA PRO A 33 -4.63 -26.50 5.74
C PRO A 33 -5.52 -26.88 6.93
N PHE A 34 -6.19 -25.88 7.53
CA PHE A 34 -7.11 -26.09 8.65
C PHE A 34 -8.23 -27.08 8.30
N ALA A 35 -8.74 -27.04 7.06
CA ALA A 35 -9.74 -27.97 6.55
C ALA A 35 -9.45 -28.33 5.09
N PRO A 36 -9.81 -29.56 4.64
CA PRO A 36 -9.70 -29.92 3.23
C PRO A 36 -10.69 -29.12 2.39
N ASP A 37 -10.27 -28.79 1.17
CA ASP A 37 -11.11 -28.10 0.20
C ASP A 37 -12.23 -29.02 -0.31
N THR A 38 -13.38 -28.94 0.34
CA THR A 38 -14.58 -29.73 0.04
C THR A 38 -15.75 -28.81 -0.24
N SER A 39 -16.74 -29.27 -1.00
CA SER A 39 -17.96 -28.48 -1.27
C SER A 39 -18.62 -27.97 0.01
N LYS A 40 -18.62 -28.78 1.08
CA LYS A 40 -19.15 -28.39 2.39
C LYS A 40 -18.39 -27.20 2.99
N VAL A 41 -17.06 -27.22 2.94
CA VAL A 41 -16.22 -26.12 3.43
C VAL A 41 -16.42 -24.87 2.58
N ARG A 42 -16.47 -25.00 1.25
CA ARG A 42 -16.75 -23.86 0.35
C ARG A 42 -18.11 -23.22 0.62
N THR A 43 -19.16 -24.03 0.79
CA THR A 43 -20.50 -23.55 1.16
C THR A 43 -20.47 -22.82 2.49
N ALA A 44 -19.83 -23.40 3.52
CA ALA A 44 -19.72 -22.74 4.83
C ALA A 44 -18.95 -21.40 4.75
N LEU A 45 -17.90 -21.31 3.93
CA LEU A 45 -17.17 -20.05 3.72
C LEU A 45 -18.04 -18.99 3.03
N LEU A 46 -18.90 -19.39 2.08
CA LEU A 46 -19.87 -18.49 1.45
C LEU A 46 -20.93 -18.02 2.45
N GLU A 47 -21.46 -18.92 3.28
CA GLU A 47 -22.44 -18.59 4.34
C GLU A 47 -21.86 -17.61 5.38
N ILE A 48 -20.58 -17.73 5.73
CA ILE A 48 -19.93 -16.80 6.67
C ILE A 48 -19.89 -15.37 6.09
N GLY A 49 -19.63 -15.24 4.78
CA GLY A 49 -19.48 -13.97 4.08
C GLY A 49 -20.76 -13.41 3.44
N GLU A 50 -21.90 -14.10 3.59
CA GLU A 50 -23.17 -13.63 3.02
C GLU A 50 -23.71 -12.41 3.77
N LYS A 51 -24.62 -11.66 3.14
CA LYS A 51 -25.31 -10.56 3.81
C LYS A 51 -26.12 -11.09 4.99
N GLY A 52 -25.89 -10.54 6.19
CA GLY A 52 -26.43 -11.03 7.45
C GLY A 52 -25.67 -12.21 8.06
N GLY A 53 -24.60 -12.67 7.41
CA GLY A 53 -23.68 -13.68 7.93
C GLY A 53 -22.79 -13.15 9.05
N ILE A 54 -21.95 -14.01 9.62
CA ILE A 54 -21.12 -13.68 10.80
C ILE A 54 -20.08 -12.59 10.50
N MET A 55 -19.65 -12.46 9.24
CA MET A 55 -18.73 -11.39 8.83
C MET A 55 -19.42 -10.08 8.43
N ASP A 56 -20.75 -10.03 8.39
CA ASP A 56 -21.47 -8.79 8.12
C ASP A 56 -21.38 -7.86 9.34
N ALA A 57 -20.94 -6.61 9.12
CA ALA A 57 -20.87 -5.60 10.17
C ALA A 57 -22.24 -5.18 10.69
N GLY A 58 -23.32 -5.46 9.94
CA GLY A 58 -24.69 -5.14 10.34
C GLY A 58 -25.00 -3.64 10.37
N ASP A 59 -24.24 -2.84 9.63
CA ASP A 59 -24.46 -1.41 9.48
C ASP A 59 -25.79 -1.14 8.75
N ASP A 60 -26.64 -0.26 9.30
CA ASP A 60 -27.89 0.16 8.65
C ASP A 60 -27.61 1.16 7.53
N LEU A 61 -27.34 0.65 6.33
CA LEU A 61 -27.03 1.46 5.14
C LEU A 61 -28.22 2.30 4.63
N THR A 62 -29.39 2.25 5.27
CA THR A 62 -30.51 3.15 4.97
C THR A 62 -30.39 4.49 5.67
N LEU A 63 -29.51 4.59 6.67
CA LEU A 63 -29.23 5.84 7.37
C LEU A 63 -28.46 6.83 6.46
N PRO A 64 -28.63 8.14 6.69
CA PRO A 64 -27.78 9.14 6.07
C PRO A 64 -26.28 8.86 6.34
N PRO A 65 -25.38 9.01 5.35
CA PRO A 65 -23.94 8.77 5.54
C PRO A 65 -23.33 9.50 6.74
N GLN A 66 -23.81 10.71 7.02
CA GLN A 66 -23.36 11.50 8.17
C GLN A 66 -23.64 10.80 9.51
N ASP A 67 -24.76 10.08 9.63
CA ASP A 67 -25.17 9.45 10.88
C ASP A 67 -24.22 8.31 11.26
N HIS A 68 -23.66 7.60 10.28
CA HIS A 68 -22.59 6.62 10.52
C HIS A 68 -21.32 7.24 11.13
N ILE A 69 -21.16 8.56 11.04
CA ILE A 69 -20.03 9.30 11.61
C ILE A 69 -20.40 9.92 12.95
N THR A 70 -21.60 10.52 13.06
CA THR A 70 -21.98 11.35 14.22
C THR A 70 -22.91 10.68 15.22
N SER A 71 -23.54 9.56 14.88
CA SER A 71 -24.55 8.88 15.70
C SER A 71 -23.98 7.63 16.37
N LEU A 72 -23.96 7.62 17.71
CA LEU A 72 -23.52 6.44 18.49
C LEU A 72 -24.39 5.19 18.25
N PRO A 73 -25.73 5.29 18.16
CA PRO A 73 -26.57 4.14 17.80
C PRO A 73 -26.19 3.48 16.47
N ALA A 74 -25.69 4.25 15.49
CA ALA A 74 -25.28 3.73 14.19
C ALA A 74 -23.91 3.03 14.20
N GLN A 75 -23.21 3.01 15.34
CA GLN A 75 -21.86 2.46 15.49
C GLN A 75 -21.79 1.29 16.49
N VAL A 76 -22.93 0.82 17.02
CA VAL A 76 -22.96 -0.20 18.08
C VAL A 76 -22.36 -1.53 17.63
N HIS A 77 -22.68 -1.97 16.42
CA HIS A 77 -22.19 -3.23 15.86
C HIS A 77 -20.80 -3.12 15.24
N ASN A 78 -20.48 -1.92 14.74
CA ASN A 78 -19.21 -1.62 14.09
C ASN A 78 -18.60 -0.35 14.72
N PRO A 79 -18.02 -0.44 15.93
CA PRO A 79 -17.49 0.71 16.65
C PRO A 79 -16.12 1.14 16.13
N ASN A 80 -15.88 2.45 16.09
CA ASN A 80 -14.57 3.01 15.77
C ASN A 80 -13.48 2.54 16.74
N SER A 81 -12.25 2.40 16.24
CA SER A 81 -11.10 2.10 17.10
C SER A 81 -10.84 3.28 18.04
N PRO A 82 -10.66 3.05 19.35
CA PRO A 82 -10.39 4.13 20.31
C PRO A 82 -8.95 4.67 20.21
N VAL A 83 -8.04 3.94 19.57
CA VAL A 83 -6.61 4.26 19.53
C VAL A 83 -6.08 4.52 18.12
N MET A 84 -6.79 4.03 17.10
CA MET A 84 -6.33 4.10 15.71
C MET A 84 -7.29 4.96 14.89
N THR A 85 -6.76 5.98 14.24
CA THR A 85 -7.54 6.87 13.38
C THR A 85 -7.86 6.19 12.04
N ALA A 86 -8.93 6.64 11.37
CA ALA A 86 -9.31 6.14 10.04
C ALA A 86 -8.17 6.27 8.99
N GLY A 87 -7.27 7.26 9.15
CA GLY A 87 -6.13 7.44 8.27
C GLY A 87 -5.17 6.23 8.26
N MET A 88 -5.03 5.54 9.40
CA MET A 88 -4.18 4.34 9.49
C MET A 88 -4.75 3.17 8.69
N THR A 89 -6.07 3.04 8.57
CA THR A 89 -6.70 2.03 7.70
C THR A 89 -6.25 2.21 6.24
N PHE A 90 -6.32 3.44 5.74
CA PHE A 90 -5.92 3.76 4.37
C PHE A 90 -4.40 3.74 4.18
N LEU A 91 -3.63 4.07 5.21
CA LEU A 91 -2.17 3.86 5.20
C LEU A 91 -1.85 2.37 5.07
N GLY A 92 -2.58 1.49 5.77
CA GLY A 92 -2.44 0.04 5.64
C GLY A 92 -2.70 -0.44 4.21
N GLN A 93 -3.76 0.05 3.56
CA GLN A 93 -4.03 -0.22 2.14
C GLN A 93 -2.92 0.32 1.23
N PHE A 94 -2.45 1.54 1.48
CA PHE A 94 -1.35 2.13 0.71
C PHE A 94 -0.04 1.32 0.83
N ILE A 95 0.25 0.78 2.02
CA ILE A 95 1.38 -0.13 2.27
C ILE A 95 1.19 -1.46 1.52
N ASP A 96 -0.03 -2.02 1.52
CA ASP A 96 -0.32 -3.23 0.73
C ASP A 96 0.06 -3.02 -0.74
N HIS A 97 -0.31 -1.87 -1.31
CA HIS A 97 -0.01 -1.57 -2.71
C HIS A 97 1.50 -1.43 -3.01
N ASP A 98 2.30 -1.09 -2.00
CA ASP A 98 3.76 -1.04 -2.11
C ASP A 98 4.39 -2.44 -2.10
N ILE A 99 3.93 -3.33 -1.22
CA ILE A 99 4.59 -4.63 -1.00
C ILE A 99 3.94 -5.80 -1.73
N THR A 100 2.68 -5.66 -2.16
CA THR A 100 1.95 -6.69 -2.92
C THR A 100 1.44 -6.10 -4.23
N PHE A 101 1.63 -6.82 -5.34
CA PHE A 101 0.88 -6.61 -6.56
C PHE A 101 0.70 -7.94 -7.27
N ASP A 102 -0.55 -8.38 -7.36
CA ASP A 102 -0.96 -9.50 -8.18
C ASP A 102 -2.01 -9.01 -9.19
N PRO A 103 -1.62 -8.73 -10.46
CA PRO A 103 -2.55 -8.31 -11.50
C PRO A 103 -3.47 -9.46 -11.97
N THR A 104 -3.26 -10.69 -11.47
CA THR A 104 -4.05 -11.86 -11.84
C THR A 104 -5.11 -12.24 -10.81
N SER A 105 -4.99 -11.77 -9.56
CA SER A 105 -5.98 -11.99 -8.50
C SER A 105 -7.30 -11.29 -8.85
N SER A 106 -8.34 -12.07 -9.15
CA SER A 106 -9.72 -11.62 -8.97
C SER A 106 -10.36 -12.48 -7.89
N LEU A 107 -11.20 -11.88 -7.05
CA LEU A 107 -11.98 -12.60 -6.02
C LEU A 107 -12.81 -13.76 -6.62
N GLU A 108 -13.12 -13.70 -7.91
CA GLU A 108 -13.94 -14.66 -8.64
C GLU A 108 -13.13 -15.76 -9.35
N ARG A 109 -11.80 -15.65 -9.41
CA ARG A 109 -10.96 -16.61 -10.12
C ARG A 109 -10.27 -17.52 -9.13
N GLN A 110 -10.60 -18.81 -9.19
CA GLN A 110 -9.86 -19.85 -8.49
C GLN A 110 -8.45 -19.94 -9.09
N ILE A 111 -7.47 -19.38 -8.41
CA ILE A 111 -6.06 -19.40 -8.83
C ILE A 111 -5.30 -20.29 -7.86
N ASP A 112 -4.46 -21.14 -8.42
CA ASP A 112 -3.51 -21.93 -7.64
C ASP A 112 -2.57 -20.98 -6.89
N PRO A 113 -2.57 -20.96 -5.54
CA PRO A 113 -1.67 -20.12 -4.75
C PRO A 113 -0.18 -20.35 -5.07
N GLU A 114 0.16 -21.50 -5.65
CA GLU A 114 1.52 -21.86 -6.06
C GLU A 114 1.95 -21.23 -7.39
N LEU A 115 1.00 -20.68 -8.16
CA LEU A 115 1.24 -19.99 -9.44
C LEU A 115 1.11 -18.45 -9.32
N VAL A 116 0.82 -17.93 -8.13
CA VAL A 116 0.64 -16.49 -7.92
C VAL A 116 1.99 -15.77 -7.93
N GLU A 117 2.12 -14.75 -8.76
CA GLU A 117 3.34 -13.94 -8.90
C GLU A 117 3.16 -12.56 -8.25
N ASN A 118 4.00 -12.24 -7.25
CA ASN A 118 4.12 -10.87 -6.74
C ASN A 118 5.04 -10.04 -7.64
N PHE A 119 4.51 -9.02 -8.30
CA PHE A 119 5.30 -8.15 -9.16
C PHE A 119 5.97 -6.98 -8.42
N ARG A 120 5.75 -6.84 -7.11
CA ARG A 120 6.43 -5.85 -6.27
C ARG A 120 7.73 -6.39 -5.70
N THR A 121 8.66 -5.46 -5.46
CA THR A 121 9.81 -5.72 -4.60
C THR A 121 9.29 -5.92 -3.17
N PRO A 122 9.63 -7.00 -2.46
CA PRO A 122 9.20 -7.26 -1.08
C PRO A 122 9.93 -6.36 -0.08
N SER A 123 9.85 -5.06 -0.29
CA SER A 123 10.51 -4.00 0.46
C SER A 123 9.58 -2.80 0.56
N LEU A 124 9.71 -2.04 1.64
CA LEU A 124 8.99 -0.77 1.84
C LEU A 124 9.68 0.35 1.02
N GLY A 125 9.65 0.18 -0.30
CA GLY A 125 10.41 0.94 -1.28
C GLY A 125 9.64 2.08 -1.93
N LEU A 126 8.33 2.19 -1.68
CA LEU A 126 7.43 3.11 -2.37
C LEU A 126 7.43 2.91 -3.89
N ASP A 127 7.49 1.65 -4.33
CA ASP A 127 7.40 1.31 -5.75
C ASP A 127 6.01 1.71 -6.31
N ASN A 128 4.99 1.77 -5.46
CA ASN A 128 3.66 2.30 -5.78
C ASN A 128 3.64 3.82 -6.05
N VAL A 129 4.64 4.56 -5.58
CA VAL A 129 4.81 6.00 -5.85
C VAL A 129 5.77 6.23 -7.01
N TYR A 130 6.96 5.64 -6.93
CA TYR A 130 8.06 5.93 -7.86
C TYR A 130 8.00 5.14 -9.18
N GLY A 131 7.19 4.07 -9.26
CA GLY A 131 7.21 3.16 -10.39
C GLY A 131 8.62 2.64 -10.65
N SER A 132 9.07 2.69 -11.90
CA SER A 132 10.46 2.34 -12.25
C SER A 132 11.44 3.52 -12.16
N GLY A 133 11.05 4.62 -11.52
CA GLY A 133 11.84 5.84 -11.34
C GLY A 133 11.76 6.81 -12.52
N HIS A 134 12.32 8.02 -12.33
CA HIS A 134 12.09 9.15 -13.24
C HIS A 134 12.57 8.96 -14.70
N ASN A 135 13.60 8.13 -14.92
CA ASN A 135 14.08 7.84 -16.28
C ASN A 135 13.22 6.79 -17.01
N ALA A 136 12.73 5.77 -16.30
CA ALA A 136 11.98 4.66 -16.89
C ALA A 136 10.46 4.89 -16.89
N SER A 137 9.96 5.73 -15.98
CA SER A 137 8.56 6.14 -15.89
C SER A 137 8.42 7.68 -15.98
N PRO A 138 8.93 8.32 -17.05
CA PRO A 138 8.98 9.79 -17.14
C PRO A 138 7.59 10.45 -17.16
N HIS A 139 6.54 9.71 -17.53
CA HIS A 139 5.15 10.18 -17.52
C HIS A 139 4.62 10.47 -16.10
N LEU A 140 5.29 10.00 -15.05
CA LEU A 140 4.95 10.31 -13.65
C LEU A 140 5.53 11.66 -13.20
N PHE A 141 6.47 12.23 -13.95
CA PHE A 141 7.26 13.39 -13.55
C PHE A 141 7.02 14.59 -14.47
N ASP A 142 7.14 15.81 -13.92
CA ASP A 142 6.99 17.04 -14.69
C ASP A 142 8.27 17.37 -15.44
N THR A 143 8.33 16.97 -16.71
CA THR A 143 9.47 17.24 -17.60
C THR A 143 9.60 18.70 -18.02
N ARG A 144 8.60 19.54 -17.72
CA ARG A 144 8.63 20.99 -17.98
C ARG A 144 9.34 21.75 -16.86
N ASP A 145 9.53 21.11 -15.70
CA ASP A 145 10.23 21.73 -14.58
C ASP A 145 11.71 21.95 -14.90
N SER A 146 12.26 23.06 -14.40
CA SER A 146 13.64 23.49 -14.64
C SER A 146 14.71 22.49 -14.18
N LEU A 147 14.37 21.55 -13.30
CA LEU A 147 15.27 20.50 -12.81
C LEU A 147 15.21 19.20 -13.63
N GLY A 148 14.53 19.22 -14.78
CA GLY A 148 14.62 18.14 -15.77
C GLY A 148 13.86 16.86 -15.40
N GLY A 149 12.62 16.99 -14.90
CA GLY A 149 11.74 15.83 -14.70
C GLY A 149 12.06 14.99 -13.46
N ILE A 150 12.59 15.61 -12.39
CA ILE A 150 12.82 14.94 -11.11
C ILE A 150 11.71 15.23 -10.07
N LYS A 151 10.79 16.15 -10.37
CA LYS A 151 9.59 16.42 -9.55
C LYS A 151 8.40 15.67 -10.15
N PHE A 152 7.57 15.08 -9.31
CA PHE A 152 6.34 14.43 -9.73
C PHE A 152 5.38 15.43 -10.37
N LEU A 153 4.68 14.95 -11.40
CA LEU A 153 3.59 15.68 -12.05
C LEU A 153 2.36 15.67 -11.13
N LEU A 154 1.77 16.85 -10.94
CA LEU A 154 0.55 17.05 -10.15
C LEU A 154 -0.37 17.97 -10.94
N GLU A 155 -1.68 17.73 -10.84
CA GLU A 155 -2.70 18.58 -11.48
C GLU A 155 -3.21 19.60 -10.46
N PRO A 156 -2.97 20.92 -10.65
CA PRO A 156 -3.51 21.92 -9.75
C PRO A 156 -5.03 22.01 -9.92
N LEU A 157 -5.79 21.93 -8.83
CA LEU A 157 -7.26 22.03 -8.88
C LEU A 157 -7.79 23.46 -9.04
N GLY A 158 -6.89 24.46 -9.07
CA GLY A 158 -7.28 25.88 -9.13
C GLY A 158 -7.99 26.39 -7.87
N VAL A 159 -8.04 25.59 -6.80
CA VAL A 159 -8.63 25.95 -5.51
C VAL A 159 -7.58 25.97 -4.40
N THR A 160 -7.78 26.87 -3.45
CA THR A 160 -6.96 27.01 -2.25
C THR A 160 -7.83 26.62 -1.06
N GLY A 161 -7.32 25.74 -0.21
CA GLY A 161 -8.05 25.35 1.00
C GLY A 161 -8.11 26.49 2.01
N LYS A 162 -8.91 26.31 3.06
CA LYS A 162 -8.94 27.24 4.21
C LYS A 162 -7.58 27.46 4.89
N ASP A 163 -6.66 26.54 4.68
CA ASP A 163 -5.27 26.58 5.13
C ASP A 163 -4.37 27.48 4.25
N GLY A 164 -4.89 28.08 3.18
CA GLY A 164 -4.10 28.86 2.22
C GLY A 164 -3.24 28.00 1.29
N VAL A 165 -3.41 26.67 1.32
CA VAL A 165 -2.62 25.74 0.52
C VAL A 165 -3.36 25.39 -0.76
N GLN A 166 -2.69 25.58 -1.90
CA GLN A 166 -3.19 25.13 -3.20
C GLN A 166 -3.46 23.62 -3.17
N LYS A 167 -4.62 23.23 -3.68
CA LYS A 167 -5.02 21.82 -3.77
C LYS A 167 -4.61 21.24 -5.12
N PHE A 168 -4.33 19.96 -5.10
CA PHE A 168 -3.86 19.20 -6.25
C PHE A 168 -4.67 17.90 -6.34
N ASP A 169 -4.76 17.38 -7.55
CA ASP A 169 -5.17 16.01 -7.85
C ASP A 169 -4.01 15.27 -8.54
N VAL A 170 -4.14 13.96 -8.68
CA VAL A 170 -3.29 13.17 -9.55
C VAL A 170 -3.59 13.54 -11.02
N PRO A 171 -2.57 13.59 -11.90
CA PRO A 171 -2.81 13.82 -13.32
C PRO A 171 -3.62 12.68 -13.93
N ARG A 172 -4.51 12.97 -14.88
CA ARG A 172 -5.36 11.97 -15.54
C ARG A 172 -5.29 12.10 -17.06
N ASN A 173 -5.42 10.97 -17.75
CA ASN A 173 -5.60 10.99 -19.20
C ASN A 173 -7.04 11.35 -19.59
N THR A 174 -7.33 11.42 -20.89
CA THR A 174 -8.66 11.77 -21.43
C THR A 174 -9.77 10.77 -21.09
N CYS A 175 -9.43 9.58 -20.60
CA CYS A 175 -10.37 8.55 -20.12
C CYS A 175 -10.49 8.54 -18.59
N ASN A 176 -10.02 9.60 -17.91
CA ASN A 176 -10.03 9.75 -16.46
C ASN A 176 -9.14 8.75 -15.69
N THR A 177 -8.22 8.05 -16.37
CA THR A 177 -7.26 7.15 -15.74
C THR A 177 -6.12 7.95 -15.10
N ALA A 178 -5.87 7.75 -13.81
CA ALA A 178 -4.77 8.37 -13.10
C ALA A 178 -3.40 7.94 -13.65
N LEU A 179 -2.49 8.88 -13.79
CA LEU A 179 -1.10 8.70 -14.22
C LEU A 179 -0.21 8.62 -12.98
N ILE A 180 -0.23 7.47 -12.31
CA ILE A 180 0.44 7.22 -11.02
C ILE A 180 1.17 5.88 -11.03
N GLY A 181 2.11 5.69 -10.09
CA GLY A 181 2.99 4.50 -10.04
C GLY A 181 2.27 3.18 -9.77
N ASP A 182 1.16 3.21 -9.04
CA ASP A 182 0.23 2.08 -8.88
C ASP A 182 -1.20 2.55 -9.17
N PRO A 183 -1.91 1.96 -10.15
CA PRO A 183 -3.27 2.37 -10.47
C PRO A 183 -4.25 2.14 -9.31
N ARG A 184 -3.97 1.22 -8.39
CA ARG A 184 -4.82 0.96 -7.22
C ARG A 184 -4.81 2.11 -6.22
N ASN A 185 -3.79 2.99 -6.28
CA ASN A 185 -3.76 4.19 -5.44
C ASN A 185 -4.83 5.22 -5.83
N ASP A 186 -5.65 4.97 -6.86
CA ASP A 186 -6.80 5.78 -7.24
C ASP A 186 -8.16 5.09 -6.98
N GLU A 187 -8.19 3.95 -6.26
CA GLU A 187 -9.43 3.22 -5.96
C GLU A 187 -10.43 4.01 -5.10
N ASN A 188 -9.91 4.85 -4.20
CA ASN A 188 -10.74 5.72 -3.37
C ASN A 188 -10.03 7.04 -3.07
N LEU A 189 -10.84 8.03 -2.68
CA LEU A 189 -10.38 9.39 -2.41
C LEU A 189 -9.26 9.46 -1.35
N MET A 190 -9.29 8.60 -0.34
CA MET A 190 -8.33 8.66 0.77
C MET A 190 -6.95 8.13 0.35
N VAL A 191 -6.91 7.03 -0.39
CA VAL A 191 -5.64 6.48 -0.93
C VAL A 191 -5.07 7.40 -2.00
N SER A 192 -5.92 8.00 -2.85
CA SER A 192 -5.49 9.01 -3.83
C SER A 192 -4.93 10.26 -3.12
N GLY A 193 -5.54 10.67 -2.00
CA GLY A 193 -5.00 11.69 -1.11
C GLY A 193 -3.62 11.35 -0.55
N LEU A 194 -3.40 10.11 -0.10
CA LEU A 194 -2.09 9.63 0.36
C LEU A 194 -1.05 9.64 -0.76
N GLN A 195 -1.43 9.21 -1.97
CA GLN A 195 -0.58 9.32 -3.16
C GLN A 195 -0.12 10.77 -3.36
N ILE A 196 -1.06 11.73 -3.38
CA ILE A 196 -0.76 13.16 -3.54
C ILE A 196 0.17 13.66 -2.42
N ILE A 197 -0.02 13.22 -1.17
CA ILE A 197 0.86 13.59 -0.04
C ILE A 197 2.31 13.16 -0.33
N PHE A 198 2.55 11.92 -0.74
CA PHE A 198 3.91 11.44 -1.03
C PHE A 198 4.54 12.12 -2.25
N LEU A 199 3.75 12.36 -3.32
CA LEU A 199 4.22 13.12 -4.50
C LEU A 199 4.64 14.54 -4.11
N ARG A 200 3.80 15.25 -3.33
CA ARG A 200 4.09 16.60 -2.85
C ARG A 200 5.27 16.63 -1.89
N PHE A 201 5.39 15.63 -1.02
CA PHE A 201 6.51 15.54 -0.08
C PHE A 201 7.84 15.38 -0.81
N HIS A 202 7.91 14.49 -1.80
CA HIS A 202 9.08 14.38 -2.68
C HIS A 202 9.41 15.73 -3.34
N ASN A 203 8.42 16.38 -3.97
CA ASN A 203 8.63 17.67 -4.64
C ASN A 203 9.15 18.75 -3.69
N LYS A 204 8.63 18.79 -2.45
CA LYS A 204 9.11 19.72 -1.42
C LYS A 204 10.55 19.43 -0.98
N LEU A 205 10.93 18.15 -0.89
CA LEU A 205 12.31 17.77 -0.60
C LEU A 205 13.26 18.13 -1.75
N ILE A 206 12.84 17.97 -3.01
CA ILE A 206 13.61 18.43 -4.16
C ILE A 206 13.88 19.93 -4.07
N ASP A 207 12.83 20.73 -3.83
CA ASP A 207 12.95 22.19 -3.70
C ASP A 207 13.92 22.56 -2.56
N ARG A 208 13.78 21.90 -1.40
CA ARG A 208 14.64 22.12 -0.25
C ARG A 208 16.10 21.73 -0.51
N LEU A 209 16.34 20.56 -1.09
CA LEU A 209 17.68 20.06 -1.38
C LEU A 209 18.36 20.89 -2.46
N HIS A 210 17.62 21.36 -3.46
CA HIS A 210 18.17 22.23 -4.50
C HIS A 210 18.63 23.58 -3.91
N ALA A 211 17.83 24.16 -3.02
CA ALA A 211 18.20 25.38 -2.30
C ALA A 211 19.41 25.18 -1.37
N ASP A 212 19.44 24.09 -0.62
CA ASP A 212 20.52 23.81 0.35
C ASP A 212 21.81 23.33 -0.33
N LYS A 213 21.73 22.67 -1.49
CA LYS A 213 22.84 22.00 -2.17
C LYS A 213 22.84 22.31 -3.68
N PRO A 214 23.02 23.58 -4.09
CA PRO A 214 22.84 24.02 -5.48
C PRO A 214 23.85 23.41 -6.46
N THR A 215 24.98 22.86 -5.97
CA THR A 215 25.98 22.20 -6.82
C THR A 215 25.65 20.75 -7.16
N LYS A 216 24.63 20.15 -6.54
CA LYS A 216 24.23 18.77 -6.82
C LYS A 216 23.53 18.67 -8.16
N SER A 217 23.82 17.61 -8.90
CA SER A 217 23.09 17.31 -10.13
C SER A 217 21.64 16.90 -9.84
N PRO A 218 20.71 17.07 -10.81
CA PRO A 218 19.33 16.60 -10.66
C PRO A 218 19.20 15.14 -10.20
N SER A 219 20.04 14.24 -10.71
CA SER A 219 20.04 12.82 -10.32
C SER A 219 20.47 12.61 -8.87
N GLN A 220 21.42 13.41 -8.36
CA GLN A 220 21.81 13.37 -6.95
C GLN A 220 20.70 13.91 -6.05
N LEU A 221 20.02 14.98 -6.45
CA LEU A 221 18.88 15.54 -5.73
C LEU A 221 17.71 14.55 -5.68
N TYR A 222 17.40 13.91 -6.81
CA TYR A 222 16.36 12.87 -6.89
C TYR A 222 16.64 11.69 -5.96
N THR A 223 17.85 11.15 -6.00
CA THR A 223 18.24 9.99 -5.18
C THR A 223 18.15 10.32 -3.69
N GLU A 224 18.61 11.51 -3.30
CA GLU A 224 18.55 11.94 -1.90
C GLU A 224 17.11 12.24 -1.43
N ALA A 225 16.29 12.90 -2.25
CA ALA A 225 14.88 13.11 -1.95
C ALA A 225 14.13 11.78 -1.81
N GLN A 226 14.34 10.85 -2.74
CA GLN A 226 13.75 9.52 -2.69
C GLN A 226 14.16 8.76 -1.42
N GLN A 227 15.44 8.81 -1.03
CA GLN A 227 15.93 8.19 0.20
C GLN A 227 15.23 8.77 1.44
N LEU A 228 15.11 10.11 1.51
CA LEU A 228 14.46 10.79 2.63
C LEU A 228 12.97 10.46 2.73
N VAL A 229 12.25 10.42 1.60
CA VAL A 229 10.83 10.02 1.58
C VAL A 229 10.68 8.58 2.07
N ARG A 230 11.51 7.66 1.57
CA ARG A 230 11.50 6.24 1.99
C ARG A 230 11.77 6.09 3.48
N TRP A 231 12.75 6.81 4.02
CA TRP A 231 13.04 6.75 5.46
C TRP A 231 11.88 7.27 6.31
N HIS A 232 11.23 8.37 5.92
CA HIS A 232 10.05 8.85 6.66
C HIS A 232 8.89 7.84 6.58
N TYR A 233 8.65 7.25 5.42
CA TYR A 233 7.64 6.21 5.25
C TYR A 233 7.92 4.99 6.14
N GLN A 234 9.15 4.46 6.10
CA GLN A 234 9.58 3.33 6.92
C GLN A 234 9.52 3.66 8.42
N TRP A 235 9.86 4.90 8.80
CA TRP A 235 9.79 5.37 10.17
C TRP A 235 8.33 5.39 10.66
N ILE A 236 7.40 5.97 9.89
CA ILE A 236 5.96 5.97 10.22
C ILE A 236 5.47 4.53 10.38
N ILE A 237 5.93 3.60 9.53
CA ILE A 237 5.54 2.20 9.62
C ILE A 237 6.01 1.57 10.94
N LEU A 238 7.30 1.69 11.26
CA LEU A 238 7.88 1.06 12.44
C LEU A 238 7.43 1.69 13.76
N HIS A 239 7.21 3.01 13.77
CA HIS A 239 7.01 3.77 15.01
C HIS A 239 5.57 4.22 15.26
N GLU A 240 4.70 4.20 14.25
CA GLU A 240 3.28 4.56 14.42
C GLU A 240 2.35 3.44 13.96
N PHE A 241 2.46 3.00 12.71
CA PHE A 241 1.52 2.05 12.12
C PHE A 241 1.58 0.67 12.79
N LEU A 242 2.76 0.05 12.85
CA LEU A 242 2.90 -1.29 13.43
C LEU A 242 2.61 -1.33 14.94
N PRO A 243 3.02 -0.35 15.78
CA PRO A 243 2.63 -0.33 17.19
C PRO A 243 1.11 -0.22 17.39
N LEU A 244 0.41 0.59 16.59
CA LEU A 244 -1.05 0.70 16.65
C LEU A 244 -1.75 -0.58 16.16
N LEU A 245 -1.14 -1.27 15.20
CA LEU A 245 -1.73 -2.45 14.57
C LEU A 245 -1.46 -3.75 15.35
N CYS A 246 -0.20 -4.02 15.66
CA CYS A 246 0.25 -5.27 16.26
C CYS A 246 0.44 -5.18 17.78
N GLY A 247 0.44 -3.96 18.34
CA GLY A 247 0.82 -3.69 19.71
C GLY A 247 2.31 -3.43 19.86
N GLU A 248 2.66 -2.48 20.73
CA GLU A 248 4.04 -2.05 20.96
C GLU A 248 4.95 -3.18 21.45
N GLU A 249 4.43 -4.08 22.30
CA GLU A 249 5.17 -5.25 22.80
C GLU A 249 5.64 -6.18 21.67
N VAL A 250 4.78 -6.45 20.69
CA VAL A 250 5.10 -7.33 19.55
C VAL A 250 6.18 -6.69 18.67
N VAL A 251 6.06 -5.38 18.40
CA VAL A 251 7.05 -4.65 17.60
C VAL A 251 8.41 -4.64 18.31
N ASN A 252 8.43 -4.33 19.60
CA ASN A 252 9.64 -4.30 20.40
C ASN A 252 10.29 -5.67 20.52
N ASP A 253 9.52 -6.75 20.67
CA ASP A 253 10.06 -8.12 20.68
C ASP A 253 10.77 -8.43 19.36
N VAL A 254 10.15 -8.13 18.21
CA VAL A 254 10.76 -8.38 16.90
C VAL A 254 12.03 -7.54 16.68
N LEU A 255 12.04 -6.28 17.12
CA LEU A 255 13.21 -5.40 16.97
C LEU A 255 14.38 -5.81 17.88
N ASN A 256 14.10 -6.25 19.11
CA ASN A 256 15.12 -6.59 20.09
C ASN A 256 15.60 -8.04 19.99
N ASN A 257 14.70 -8.98 19.72
CA ASN A 257 14.95 -10.42 19.72
C ASN A 257 14.96 -11.03 18.32
N GLY A 258 14.58 -10.25 17.30
CA GLY A 258 14.54 -10.69 15.91
C GLY A 258 13.29 -11.46 15.51
N ARG A 259 13.22 -11.81 14.23
CA ARG A 259 12.10 -12.56 13.65
C ARG A 259 12.15 -14.02 14.07
N ARG A 260 11.04 -14.56 14.57
CA ARG A 260 10.93 -15.97 14.97
C ARG A 260 10.68 -16.93 13.80
N PHE A 261 9.74 -16.58 12.92
CA PHE A 261 9.24 -17.51 11.89
C PHE A 261 9.61 -17.11 10.47
N TYR A 262 9.74 -15.80 10.20
CA TYR A 262 10.04 -15.31 8.86
C TYR A 262 11.55 -15.26 8.65
N HIS A 263 12.07 -16.21 7.86
CA HIS A 263 13.49 -16.34 7.52
C HIS A 263 13.65 -16.39 6.00
N TRP A 264 14.69 -15.76 5.48
CA TRP A 264 15.06 -15.81 4.06
C TRP A 264 16.58 -15.93 3.92
N HIS A 265 17.04 -16.61 2.88
CA HIS A 265 18.46 -16.88 2.65
C HIS A 265 19.11 -15.90 1.67
N ASN A 266 18.45 -15.65 0.54
CA ASN A 266 18.99 -14.80 -0.52
C ASN A 266 18.32 -13.41 -0.49
N GLU A 267 17.01 -13.39 -0.71
CA GLU A 267 16.19 -12.18 -0.82
C GLU A 267 14.95 -12.32 0.05
N PRO A 268 14.44 -11.23 0.64
CA PRO A 268 13.14 -11.23 1.30
C PRO A 268 12.03 -11.59 0.31
N PHE A 269 10.88 -12.04 0.81
CA PHE A 269 9.71 -12.38 0.02
C PHE A 269 8.43 -12.04 0.79
N ILE A 270 7.31 -11.85 0.09
CA ILE A 270 6.01 -11.75 0.77
C ILE A 270 5.42 -13.16 0.92
N PRO A 271 5.11 -13.63 2.14
CA PRO A 271 4.44 -14.90 2.32
C PRO A 271 3.01 -14.85 1.77
N VAL A 272 2.55 -15.94 1.14
CA VAL A 272 1.15 -16.05 0.70
C VAL A 272 0.18 -15.94 1.89
N GLU A 273 0.54 -16.53 3.04
CA GLU A 273 -0.24 -16.44 4.27
C GLU A 273 -0.41 -14.99 4.74
N PHE A 274 0.58 -14.13 4.44
CA PHE A 274 0.49 -12.70 4.71
C PHE A 274 -0.39 -11.99 3.68
N SER A 275 -0.13 -12.15 2.38
CA SER A 275 -0.78 -11.36 1.33
C SER A 275 -2.25 -11.69 1.10
N VAL A 276 -2.63 -12.97 1.20
CA VAL A 276 -4.01 -13.41 0.88
C VAL A 276 -4.90 -13.54 2.11
N ALA A 277 -4.31 -13.63 3.30
CA ALA A 277 -5.05 -13.84 4.53
C ALA A 277 -4.74 -12.76 5.58
N ALA A 278 -3.55 -12.80 6.19
CA ALA A 278 -3.30 -12.00 7.38
C ALA A 278 -3.45 -10.49 7.13
N TYR A 279 -2.86 -9.95 6.06
CA TYR A 279 -2.87 -8.51 5.76
C TYR A 279 -4.22 -8.00 5.23
N ARG A 280 -5.13 -8.91 4.85
CA ARG A 280 -6.51 -8.56 4.47
C ARG A 280 -7.39 -8.18 5.66
N PHE A 281 -6.88 -8.28 6.89
CA PHE A 281 -7.56 -7.76 8.09
C PHE A 281 -8.00 -6.29 7.92
N GLY A 282 -7.28 -5.49 7.12
CA GLY A 282 -7.63 -4.09 6.87
C GLY A 282 -9.05 -3.89 6.35
N HIS A 283 -9.63 -4.88 5.66
CA HIS A 283 -11.02 -4.82 5.21
C HIS A 283 -12.02 -4.75 6.37
N SER A 284 -11.71 -5.32 7.54
CA SER A 284 -12.57 -5.22 8.72
C SER A 284 -12.48 -3.87 9.43
N GLN A 285 -11.55 -3.00 9.02
CA GLN A 285 -11.38 -1.67 9.58
C GLN A 285 -12.14 -0.60 8.77
N ILE A 286 -12.74 -0.98 7.65
CA ILE A 286 -13.50 -0.08 6.79
C ILE A 286 -14.83 0.29 7.44
N ARG A 287 -15.24 1.56 7.27
CA ARG A 287 -16.50 2.11 7.77
C ARG A 287 -17.43 2.45 6.62
N PRO A 288 -18.75 2.42 6.83
CA PRO A 288 -19.72 2.76 5.80
C PRO A 288 -19.64 4.23 5.36
N SER A 289 -19.05 5.13 6.16
CA SER A 289 -18.87 6.52 5.78
C SER A 289 -17.62 7.15 6.37
N TYR A 290 -17.08 8.13 5.64
CA TYR A 290 -15.93 8.93 6.05
C TYR A 290 -16.17 10.40 5.74
N ARG A 291 -15.68 11.27 6.63
CA ARG A 291 -15.62 12.70 6.37
C ARG A 291 -14.30 13.03 5.68
N ALA A 292 -14.36 13.29 4.37
CA ALA A 292 -13.23 13.87 3.66
C ALA A 292 -13.08 15.35 4.00
N ASN A 293 -11.86 15.78 4.32
CA ASN A 293 -11.55 17.18 4.54
C ASN A 293 -10.96 17.77 3.26
N PHE A 294 -11.81 18.40 2.45
CA PHE A 294 -11.37 19.10 1.23
C PHE A 294 -10.68 20.45 1.54
N GLY A 295 -10.62 20.85 2.82
CA GLY A 295 -10.06 22.12 3.30
C GLY A 295 -11.07 23.26 3.26
#